data_AF-A0A9E5HJ07-F1
#
_entry.id   AF-A0A9E5HJ07-F1
#
_cell.length_a   1.000
_cell.length_b   1.000
_cell.length_c   1.000
_cell.angle_alpha   90.00
_cell.angle_beta   90.00
_cell.angle_gamma   90.00
#
_symmetry.space_group_name_H-M   'P 1'
#
loop_
_entity.id
_entity.type
_entity.pdbx_description
1 polymer ?
#
loop_
_entity_poly.entity_id
_entity_poly.type
_entity_poly.pdbx_seq_one_letter_code
_entity_poly.pdbx_strand_id
1 'polypeptide(L)' 'MDELYLCPTMRGRGLGTIALRESIAALKVAGIILITLEVDHNNLAAQSLYRDMGFELREKYGYMVLKL' A
#
# COMPACT_ATOMS: atom_id res chain seq x y z
N MET A 1 -2.41 3.10 -6.33
CA MET A 1 -1.34 3.92 -5.71
C MET A 1 -0.05 3.31 -6.20
N ASP A 2 0.79 4.11 -6.86
CA ASP A 2 1.99 3.60 -7.55
C ASP A 2 3.14 3.40 -6.55
N GLU A 3 3.48 4.45 -5.80
CA GLU A 3 4.56 4.40 -4.80
C GLU A 3 4.17 5.10 -3.49
N LEU A 4 4.57 4.51 -2.36
CA LEU A 4 4.54 5.13 -1.05
C LEU A 4 5.85 4.81 -0.32
N TYR A 5 6.71 5.82 -0.17
CA TYR A 5 8.00 5.66 0.46
C TYR A 5 8.17 6.59 1.66
N LEU A 6 8.70 6.04 2.75
CA LEU A 6 9.15 6.82 3.91
C LEU A 6 10.67 6.77 3.99
N CYS A 7 11.26 7.95 4.21
CA CYS A 7 12.67 8.08 4.59
C CYS A 7 13.00 7.08 5.72
N PRO A 8 14.09 6.31 5.61
CA PRO A 8 14.41 5.26 6.58
C PRO A 8 14.40 5.73 8.04
N THR A 9 14.90 6.95 8.30
CA THR A 9 14.95 7.57 9.64
C THR A 9 13.59 7.91 10.25
N MET A 10 12.54 7.92 9.42
CA MET A 10 11.17 8.27 9.81
C MET A 10 10.26 7.04 9.98
N ARG A 11 10.76 5.83 9.70
CA ARG A 11 10.01 4.57 9.84
C ARG A 11 9.79 4.20 11.30
N GLY A 12 8.82 3.33 11.56
CA GLY A 12 8.47 2.90 12.93
C GLY A 12 7.73 3.96 13.77
N ARG A 13 7.34 5.09 13.16
CA ARG A 13 6.65 6.21 13.82
C ARG A 13 5.17 6.34 13.45
N GLY A 14 4.60 5.34 12.78
CA GLY A 14 3.20 5.36 12.33
C GLY A 14 2.90 6.31 11.15
N LEU A 15 3.89 7.00 10.59
CA LEU A 15 3.67 7.97 9.51
C LEU A 15 3.07 7.36 8.24
N GLY A 16 3.41 6.12 7.91
CA GLY A 16 2.84 5.42 6.76
C GLY A 16 1.35 5.15 6.95
N THR A 17 0.95 4.80 8.18
CA THR A 17 -0.45 4.64 8.55
C THR A 17 -1.21 5.95 8.45
N ILE A 18 -0.64 7.05 8.95
CA ILE A 18 -1.26 8.38 8.86
C ILE A 18 -1.43 8.76 7.39
N ALA A 19 -0.36 8.71 6.60
CA ALA A 19 -0.40 9.06 5.19
C ALA A 19 -1.46 8.26 4.43
N LEU A 20 -1.51 6.94 4.64
CA LEU A 20 -2.46 6.07 3.95
C LEU A 20 -3.90 6.32 4.39
N ARG A 21 -4.14 6.55 5.69
CA ARG A 21 -5.47 6.85 6.24
C ARG A 21 -6.03 8.16 5.67
N GLU A 22 -5.23 9.23 5.68
CA GLU A 22 -5.63 10.52 5.11
C GLU A 22 -5.89 10.41 3.60
N SER A 23 -5.06 9.64 2.89
CA SER A 23 -5.25 9.39 1.45
C SER A 23 -6.58 8.66 1.19
N ILE A 24 -6.89 7.60 1.93
CA ILE A 24 -8.16 6.87 1.82
C ILE A 24 -9.34 7.81 2.12
N ALA A 25 -9.26 8.64 3.16
CA ALA A 25 -10.31 9.57 3.53
C ALA A 25 -10.58 10.58 2.41
N ALA A 26 -9.53 11.21 1.87
CA ALA A 26 -9.64 12.15 0.76
C ALA A 26 -10.24 11.50 -0.51
N LEU A 27 -9.79 10.29 -0.85
CA LEU A 27 -10.29 9.55 -2.01
C LEU A 27 -11.77 9.17 -1.85
N LYS A 28 -12.21 8.80 -0.65
CA LYS A 28 -13.64 8.54 -0.37
C LYS A 28 -14.49 9.78 -0.58
N VAL A 29 -14.05 10.94 -0.09
CA VAL A 29 -14.76 12.22 -0.29
C VAL A 29 -14.84 12.58 -1.79
N ALA A 30 -13.80 12.27 -2.56
CA ALA A 30 -13.77 12.45 -4.00
C ALA A 30 -14.63 11.44 -4.79
N GLY A 31 -15.32 10.49 -4.13
CA GLY A 31 -16.17 9.50 -4.77
C GLY A 31 -15.39 8.34 -5.42
N ILE A 32 -14.12 8.15 -5.09
CA ILE A 32 -13.33 7.02 -5.58
C ILE A 32 -13.77 5.75 -4.86
N ILE A 33 -14.07 4.71 -5.65
CA ILE A 33 -14.67 3.46 -5.15
C ILE A 33 -13.66 2.32 -4.98
N LEU A 34 -12.45 2.43 -5.52
CA LEU A 34 -11.45 1.36 -5.50
C LEU A 34 -10.03 1.94 -5.42
N ILE A 35 -9.22 1.36 -4.54
CA ILE A 35 -7.78 1.61 -4.45
C ILE A 35 -7.07 0.27 -4.60
N THR A 36 -6.15 0.19 -5.55
CA THR A 36 -5.25 -0.95 -5.71
C THR A 36 -3.82 -0.53 -5.40
N LEU A 37 -3.03 -1.48 -4.91
CA LEU A 37 -1.59 -1.35 -4.71
C LEU A 37 -0.93 -2.69 -4.95
N GLU A 38 0.35 -2.65 -5.27
CA GLU A 38 1.21 -3.82 -5.34
C GLU A 38 2.15 -3.82 -4.14
N VAL A 39 2.47 -5.00 -3.62
CA VAL A 39 3.38 -5.15 -2.48
C VAL A 39 4.19 -6.42 -2.67
N ASP A 40 5.48 -6.34 -2.38
CA ASP A 40 6.36 -7.51 -2.37
C ASP A 40 5.85 -8.56 -1.36
N HIS A 41 5.82 -9.83 -1.79
CA HIS A 41 5.38 -10.95 -0.96
C HIS A 41 6.20 -11.11 0.34
N ASN A 42 7.45 -10.64 0.34
CA ASN A 42 8.35 -10.71 1.49
C ASN A 42 8.26 -9.47 2.39
N ASN A 43 7.58 -8.40 1.94
CA ASN A 43 7.42 -7.18 2.75
C ASN A 43 6.25 -7.32 3.72
N LEU A 44 6.42 -8.20 4.72
CA LEU A 44 5.39 -8.52 5.70
C LEU A 44 4.91 -7.30 6.51
N ALA A 45 5.81 -6.35 6.79
CA ALA A 45 5.46 -5.13 7.51
C ALA A 45 4.49 -4.25 6.70
N ALA A 46 4.74 -4.07 5.40
CA ALA A 46 3.82 -3.33 4.53
C ALA A 46 2.49 -4.10 4.35
N GLN A 47 2.53 -5.42 4.19
CA GLN A 47 1.31 -6.22 4.11
C GLN A 47 0.45 -6.10 5.37
N SER A 48 1.06 -6.14 6.57
CA SER A 48 0.34 -5.93 7.83
C SER A 48 -0.33 -4.55 7.86
N LEU A 49 0.42 -3.50 7.52
CA LEU A 49 -0.10 -2.14 7.44
C LEU A 49 -1.31 -2.03 6.50
N TYR A 50 -1.21 -2.63 5.31
CA TYR A 50 -2.30 -2.58 4.34
C TYR A 50 -3.52 -3.36 4.81
N ARG A 51 -3.34 -4.55 5.41
CA ARG A 51 -4.44 -5.32 6.01
C ARG A 51 -5.15 -4.54 7.12
N ASP A 52 -4.39 -3.87 7.99
CA ASP A 52 -4.95 -3.04 9.07
C ASP A 52 -5.79 -1.87 8.52
N MET A 53 -5.51 -1.40 7.30
CA MET A 53 -6.29 -0.36 6.61
C MET A 53 -7.43 -0.91 5.75
N GLY A 54 -7.68 -2.22 5.77
CA GLY A 54 -8.78 -2.88 5.07
C GLY A 54 -8.47 -3.33 3.64
N PHE A 55 -7.20 -3.34 3.22
CA PHE A 55 -6.82 -3.94 1.96
C PHE A 55 -6.85 -5.47 2.06
N GLU A 56 -7.34 -6.10 0.99
CA GLU A 56 -7.33 -7.56 0.83
C GLU A 56 -6.25 -7.93 -0.19
N LEU A 57 -5.43 -8.93 0.15
CA LEU A 57 -4.46 -9.48 -0.80
C LEU A 57 -5.20 -10.26 -1.90
N ARG A 58 -4.97 -9.90 -3.17
CA ARG A 58 -5.57 -10.58 -4.33
C ARG A 58 -4.48 -11.07 -5.27
N GLU A 59 -4.37 -12.38 -5.45
CA GLU A 59 -3.35 -13.01 -6.28
C GLU A 59 -3.72 -13.07 -7.78
N LYS A 60 -4.47 -12.08 -8.28
CA LYS A 60 -5.08 -12.18 -9.62
C LYS A 60 -4.08 -11.93 -10.77
N TYR A 61 -2.96 -11.27 -10.48
CA TYR A 61 -1.95 -10.88 -11.47
C TYR A 61 -0.55 -11.17 -10.92
N GLY A 62 0.37 -11.61 -11.78
CA GLY A 62 1.75 -11.93 -11.43
C GLY A 62 2.75 -11.07 -12.20
N TYR A 63 3.93 -10.89 -11.63
CA TYR A 63 5.03 -10.18 -12.28
C TYR A 63 5.77 -11.12 -13.24
N MET A 64 5.86 -10.73 -14.52
CA MET A 64 6.57 -11.48 -15.55
C MET A 64 7.89 -10.79 -15.89
N VAL A 65 8.99 -11.55 -15.91
CA VAL A 65 10.33 -11.05 -16.25
C VAL A 65 10.91 -11.88 -17.37
N LEU A 66 11.37 -11.23 -18.44
CA LEU A 66 12.29 -11.83 -19.39
C LEU A 66 13.67 -11.25 -19.14
N LYS A 67 14.60 -12.09 -18.68
CA LYS A 67 16.01 -11.76 -18.64
C LYS A 67 16.61 -12.19 -19.98
N LEU A 68 17.11 -11.22 -20.74
CA LEU A 68 17.79 -11.45 -22.02
C LEU A 68 19.19 -12.04 -21.81
#